data_AF-A0A0V9UQL9-F1
#
_entry.id   AF-A0A0V9UQL9-F1
#
_cell.length_a   1.000
_cell.length_b   1.000
_cell.length_c   1.000
_cell.angle_alpha   90.00
_cell.angle_beta   90.00
_cell.angle_gamma   90.00
#
_symmetry.space_group_name_H-M   'P 1'
#
loop_
_entity.id
_entity.type
_entity.pdbx_description
1 polymer ?
#
loop_
_entity_poly.entity_id
_entity_poly.type
_entity_poly.pdbx_seq_one_letter_code
_entity_poly.pdbx_strand_id
1 'polypeptide(L)'
;MTSADSEPTSDTTPLPTGRRWHLAENAYEDALTSFEFAILQAEGGFQRFAIQAIRAATDLDLAFNEIVALHVVRMQERSKDTATIAQLTNREDLPNLQYNLRKLVSLGLLERRKAGTSSVFTVTEKGRAVTDRYAQLRRETLVSNLEELSDITTKMRHASRSMQVLTGLYEAASRELATINTAVLFEPLENGSRSRRSTKRASD
;
A
#
# COMPACT_ATOMS: atom_id res chain seq x y z
N MET A 1 -22.82 -26.44 -39.80
CA MET A 1 -23.68 -25.61 -38.93
C MET A 1 -24.03 -26.43 -37.72
N THR A 2 -23.44 -26.10 -36.57
CA THR A 2 -24.13 -25.74 -35.32
C THR A 2 -23.06 -25.07 -34.47
N SER A 3 -23.00 -23.74 -34.57
CA SER A 3 -22.27 -22.91 -33.63
C SER A 3 -22.92 -23.12 -32.27
N ALA A 4 -22.19 -23.69 -31.32
CA ALA A 4 -22.57 -23.60 -29.92
C ALA A 4 -22.26 -22.16 -29.49
N ASP A 5 -23.25 -21.28 -29.63
CA ASP A 5 -23.29 -20.01 -28.91
C ASP A 5 -23.14 -20.36 -27.42
N SER A 6 -21.97 -20.09 -26.88
CA SER A 6 -21.80 -20.04 -25.44
C SER A 6 -22.44 -18.73 -25.01
N GLU A 7 -23.60 -18.81 -24.36
CA GLU A 7 -24.20 -17.66 -23.69
C GLU A 7 -23.14 -16.96 -22.83
N PRO A 8 -23.02 -15.62 -22.85
CA PRO A 8 -22.15 -14.93 -21.93
C PRO A 8 -22.72 -15.17 -20.54
N THR A 9 -22.10 -16.07 -19.77
CA THR A 9 -22.35 -16.20 -18.33
C THR A 9 -22.19 -14.81 -17.74
N SER A 10 -23.29 -14.19 -17.35
CA SER A 10 -23.26 -12.84 -16.80
C SER A 10 -22.45 -12.87 -15.51
N ASP A 11 -21.43 -12.01 -15.41
CA ASP A 11 -20.52 -11.94 -14.25
C ASP A 11 -21.26 -11.64 -12.92
N THR A 12 -22.56 -11.31 -13.00
CA THR A 12 -23.47 -11.05 -11.88
C THR A 12 -24.20 -12.32 -11.40
N THR A 13 -24.02 -13.47 -12.04
CA THR A 13 -24.66 -14.73 -11.60
C THR A 13 -24.15 -15.13 -10.20
N PRO A 14 -25.04 -15.42 -9.23
CA PRO A 14 -24.62 -15.77 -7.88
C PRO A 14 -23.77 -17.05 -7.81
N LEU A 15 -22.72 -17.03 -6.99
CA LEU A 15 -21.84 -18.16 -6.72
C LEU A 15 -22.48 -19.18 -5.74
N PRO A 16 -22.19 -20.48 -5.89
CA PRO A 16 -22.63 -21.51 -4.95
C PRO A 16 -22.21 -21.22 -3.50
N THR A 17 -23.15 -21.32 -2.57
CA THR A 17 -23.01 -20.88 -1.16
C THR A 17 -21.96 -21.66 -0.36
N GLY A 18 -21.69 -22.92 -0.69
CA GLY A 18 -20.81 -23.79 0.11
C GLY A 18 -19.31 -23.46 0.07
N ARG A 19 -18.87 -22.54 -0.79
CA ARG A 19 -17.45 -22.17 -0.97
C ARG A 19 -17.20 -20.67 -1.21
N ARG A 20 -18.22 -19.82 -1.14
CA ARG A 20 -18.08 -18.39 -1.44
C ARG A 20 -17.56 -17.59 -0.24
N TRP A 21 -16.63 -16.67 -0.50
CA TRP A 21 -16.19 -15.69 0.49
C TRP A 21 -17.32 -14.66 0.73
N HIS A 22 -17.45 -14.11 1.94
CA HIS A 22 -18.55 -13.19 2.29
C HIS A 22 -18.53 -11.82 1.56
N LEU A 23 -17.50 -11.57 0.76
CA LEU A 23 -17.28 -10.40 -0.10
C LEU A 23 -17.39 -10.76 -1.58
N ALA A 24 -17.74 -12.01 -1.91
CA ALA A 24 -17.73 -12.57 -3.25
C ALA A 24 -19.04 -13.32 -3.52
N GLU A 25 -20.14 -12.59 -3.76
CA GLU A 25 -21.44 -13.19 -4.04
C GLU A 25 -21.60 -13.63 -5.49
N ASN A 26 -20.87 -13.01 -6.42
CA ASN A 26 -20.85 -13.30 -7.86
C ASN A 26 -19.41 -13.31 -8.42
N ALA A 27 -19.26 -13.65 -9.70
CA ALA A 27 -17.93 -13.78 -10.33
C ALA A 27 -17.16 -12.45 -10.38
N TYR A 28 -17.86 -11.33 -10.55
CA TYR A 28 -17.25 -10.00 -10.55
C TYR A 28 -16.65 -9.65 -9.18
N GLU A 29 -17.40 -9.89 -8.10
CA GLU A 29 -16.96 -9.64 -6.72
C GLU A 29 -15.83 -10.60 -6.28
N ASP A 30 -15.86 -11.85 -6.74
CA ASP A 30 -14.77 -12.81 -6.51
C ASP A 30 -13.45 -12.36 -7.14
N ALA A 31 -13.51 -11.85 -8.37
CA ALA A 31 -12.36 -11.28 -9.06
C ALA A 31 -11.79 -10.04 -8.35
N LEU A 32 -12.66 -9.14 -7.89
CA LEU A 32 -12.25 -7.94 -7.13
C LEU A 32 -11.62 -8.32 -5.79
N THR A 33 -12.29 -9.18 -5.01
CA THR A 33 -11.80 -9.65 -3.70
C THR A 33 -10.44 -10.36 -3.84
N SER A 34 -10.29 -11.19 -4.86
CA SER A 34 -9.02 -11.86 -5.16
C SER A 34 -7.90 -10.86 -5.48
N PHE A 35 -8.23 -9.81 -6.25
CA PHE A 35 -7.28 -8.74 -6.54
C PHE A 35 -6.88 -7.95 -5.29
N GLU A 36 -7.85 -7.57 -4.44
CA GLU A 36 -7.59 -6.90 -3.15
C GLU A 36 -6.67 -7.72 -2.25
N PHE A 37 -6.89 -9.03 -2.16
CA PHE A 37 -6.03 -9.92 -1.38
C PHE A 37 -4.62 -10.04 -1.97
N ALA A 38 -4.49 -10.01 -3.30
CA ALA A 38 -3.19 -9.96 -3.96
C ALA A 38 -2.43 -8.67 -3.66
N ILE A 39 -3.12 -7.51 -3.62
CA ILE A 39 -2.51 -6.22 -3.22
C ILE A 39 -1.94 -6.34 -1.79
N LEU A 40 -2.74 -6.82 -0.84
CA LEU A 40 -2.34 -6.92 0.57
C LEU A 40 -1.07 -7.78 0.74
N GLN A 41 -1.03 -8.94 0.08
CA GLN A 41 0.11 -9.83 0.15
C GLN A 41 1.34 -9.24 -0.56
N ALA A 42 1.15 -8.60 -1.71
CA ALA A 42 2.21 -7.96 -2.47
C ALA A 42 2.83 -6.78 -1.70
N GLU A 43 2.01 -5.97 -1.03
CA GLU A 43 2.45 -4.84 -0.20
C GLU A 43 3.30 -5.34 0.98
N GLY A 44 2.81 -6.33 1.73
CA GLY A 44 3.59 -6.94 2.81
C GLY A 44 4.89 -7.59 2.33
N GLY A 45 4.86 -8.26 1.16
CA GLY A 45 6.06 -8.81 0.52
C GLY A 45 7.07 -7.75 0.13
N PHE A 46 6.61 -6.67 -0.50
CA PHE A 46 7.44 -5.54 -0.92
C PHE A 46 8.07 -4.82 0.28
N GLN A 47 7.31 -4.59 1.35
CA GLN A 47 7.82 -3.99 2.57
C GLN A 47 8.96 -4.80 3.18
N ARG A 48 8.80 -6.13 3.30
CA ARG A 48 9.86 -7.02 3.80
C ARG A 48 11.08 -6.99 2.89
N PHE A 49 10.89 -7.09 1.58
CA PHE A 49 11.98 -7.01 0.61
C PHE A 49 12.77 -5.70 0.75
N ALA A 50 12.08 -4.55 0.79
CA ALA A 50 12.75 -3.24 0.86
C ALA A 50 13.58 -3.10 2.16
N ILE A 51 13.04 -3.54 3.30
CA ILE A 51 13.77 -3.54 4.57
C ILE A 51 14.99 -4.46 4.52
N GLN A 52 14.88 -5.66 3.94
CA GLN A 52 16.02 -6.57 3.81
C GLN A 52 17.08 -6.03 2.85
N ALA A 53 16.68 -5.44 1.73
CA ALA A 53 17.58 -4.87 0.74
C ALA A 53 18.38 -3.68 1.31
N ILE A 54 17.76 -2.79 2.10
CA ILE A 54 18.51 -1.66 2.69
C ILE A 54 19.48 -2.11 3.79
N ARG A 55 19.10 -3.12 4.58
CA ARG A 55 19.94 -3.73 5.61
C ARG A 55 21.12 -4.49 5.01
N ALA A 56 20.95 -5.10 3.85
CA ALA A 56 22.04 -5.73 3.12
C ALA A 56 22.95 -4.69 2.43
N ALA A 57 22.40 -3.55 1.98
CA ALA A 57 23.16 -2.47 1.33
C ALA A 57 23.97 -1.62 2.31
N THR A 58 23.53 -1.54 3.58
CA THR A 58 24.03 -0.58 4.58
C THR A 58 23.82 -1.09 6.00
N ASP A 59 24.63 -0.61 6.94
CA ASP A 59 24.43 -0.87 8.38
C ASP A 59 23.32 0.00 9.01
N LEU A 60 22.40 0.55 8.20
CA LEU A 60 21.33 1.42 8.67
C LEU A 60 20.06 0.62 8.97
N ASP A 61 19.46 0.89 10.12
CA ASP A 61 18.12 0.38 10.44
C ASP A 61 17.05 1.42 10.05
N LEU A 62 16.56 1.29 8.82
CA LEU A 62 15.50 2.13 8.29
C LEU A 62 14.17 1.38 8.26
N ALA A 63 13.12 2.04 8.74
CA ALA A 63 11.74 1.57 8.55
C ALA A 63 11.31 1.76 7.09
N PHE A 64 10.32 0.98 6.64
CA PHE A 64 9.84 1.02 5.25
C PHE A 64 9.51 2.43 4.75
N ASN A 65 8.81 3.23 5.56
CA ASN A 65 8.43 4.59 5.19
C ASN A 65 9.63 5.54 5.05
N GLU A 66 10.72 5.28 5.76
CA GLU A 66 11.97 6.04 5.65
C GLU A 66 12.71 5.66 4.36
N ILE A 67 12.71 4.37 4.00
CA ILE A 67 13.27 3.88 2.74
C ILE A 67 12.50 4.49 1.54
N VAL A 68 11.16 4.43 1.57
CA VAL A 68 10.31 5.03 0.54
C VAL A 68 10.56 6.53 0.43
N ALA A 69 10.58 7.26 1.56
CA ALA A 69 10.84 8.71 1.56
C ALA A 69 12.22 9.04 0.98
N LEU A 70 13.26 8.28 1.32
CA LEU A 70 14.61 8.46 0.77
C LEU A 70 14.63 8.31 -0.76
N HIS A 71 14.03 7.24 -1.28
CA HIS A 71 13.95 7.01 -2.73
C HIS A 71 13.10 8.06 -3.44
N VAL A 72 11.97 8.48 -2.87
CA VAL A 72 11.10 9.52 -3.45
C VAL A 72 11.79 10.88 -3.46
N VAL A 73 12.53 11.24 -2.41
CA VAL A 73 13.34 12.47 -2.40
C VAL A 73 14.39 12.42 -3.51
N ARG A 74 15.08 11.31 -3.70
CA ARG A 74 16.08 11.16 -4.79
C ARG A 74 15.46 11.11 -6.20
N MET A 75 14.22 10.65 -6.35
CA MET A 75 13.57 10.43 -7.65
C MET A 75 13.72 11.64 -8.61
N GLN A 76 14.16 11.41 -9.85
CA GLN A 76 14.41 12.47 -10.85
C GLN A 76 15.47 13.51 -10.44
N GLU A 77 16.27 13.25 -9.39
CA GLU A 77 17.43 14.05 -8.99
C GLU A 77 17.15 15.54 -8.73
N ARG A 78 15.91 15.84 -8.32
CA ARG A 78 15.44 17.18 -7.95
C ARG A 78 14.99 17.24 -6.51
N SER A 79 15.20 18.40 -5.88
CA SER A 79 14.68 18.67 -4.54
C SER A 79 13.16 18.65 -4.53
N LYS A 80 12.57 18.23 -3.40
CA LYS A 80 11.12 18.14 -3.21
C LYS A 80 10.74 18.67 -1.83
N ASP A 81 9.60 19.33 -1.72
CA ASP A 81 9.03 19.68 -0.43
C ASP A 81 8.21 18.52 0.15
N THR A 82 7.85 18.65 1.44
CA THR A 82 7.07 17.63 2.15
C THR A 82 5.73 17.35 1.47
N ALA A 83 5.06 18.37 0.93
CA ALA A 83 3.76 18.22 0.28
C ALA A 83 3.85 17.38 -1.00
N THR A 84 4.86 17.66 -1.84
CA THR A 84 5.14 16.86 -3.04
C THR A 84 5.46 15.41 -2.67
N ILE A 85 6.26 15.19 -1.61
CA ILE A 85 6.60 13.83 -1.17
C ILE A 85 5.36 13.09 -0.66
N ALA A 86 4.49 13.76 0.12
CA ALA A 86 3.24 13.20 0.61
C ALA A 86 2.33 12.79 -0.56
N GLN A 87 2.16 13.66 -1.55
CA GLN A 87 1.39 13.37 -2.75
C GLN A 87 1.94 12.18 -3.54
N LEU A 88 3.26 12.13 -3.76
CA LEU A 88 3.91 11.04 -4.51
C LEU A 88 3.85 9.69 -3.80
N THR A 89 3.67 9.69 -2.47
CA THR A 89 3.58 8.48 -1.64
C THR A 89 2.16 8.13 -1.25
N ASN A 90 1.16 8.87 -1.75
CA ASN A 90 -0.23 8.81 -1.35
C ASN A 90 -0.43 8.80 0.18
N ARG A 91 0.19 9.76 0.89
CA ARG A 91 0.15 9.87 2.35
C ARG A 91 -0.56 11.12 2.84
N GLU A 92 -1.45 10.94 3.82
CA GLU A 92 -2.16 12.03 4.49
C GLU A 92 -1.52 12.43 5.84
N ASP A 93 -0.81 11.50 6.49
CA ASP A 93 -0.13 11.72 7.77
C ASP A 93 1.19 12.50 7.60
N LEU A 94 1.06 13.82 7.43
CA LEU A 94 2.18 14.75 7.30
C LEU A 94 3.12 14.77 8.53
N PRO A 95 2.63 14.74 9.78
CA PRO A 95 3.53 14.72 10.96
C PRO A 95 4.50 13.54 10.95
N ASN A 96 4.04 12.33 10.62
CA ASN A 96 4.88 11.14 10.53
C ASN A 96 5.86 11.22 9.36
N LEU A 97 5.43 11.72 8.19
CA LEU A 97 6.34 11.96 7.07
C LEU A 97 7.45 12.96 7.45
N GLN A 98 7.11 14.06 8.12
CA GLN A 98 8.09 15.03 8.61
C GLN A 98 9.06 14.42 9.62
N TYR A 99 8.58 13.50 10.48
CA TYR A 99 9.45 12.75 11.38
C TYR A 99 10.46 11.88 10.61
N ASN A 100 9.99 11.11 9.63
CA ASN A 100 10.86 10.28 8.78
C ASN A 100 11.91 11.13 8.06
N LEU A 101 11.50 12.27 7.47
CA LEU A 101 12.42 13.18 6.78
C LEU A 101 13.46 13.79 7.72
N ARG A 102 13.07 14.18 8.96
CA ARG A 102 14.02 14.67 9.96
C ARG A 102 15.04 13.60 10.36
N LYS A 103 14.60 12.35 10.53
CA LYS A 103 15.51 11.23 10.84
C LYS A 103 16.49 10.98 9.69
N LEU A 104 16.03 11.01 8.44
CA LEU A 104 16.92 10.85 7.28
C LEU A 104 17.96 12.00 7.17
N VAL A 105 17.57 13.22 7.56
CA VAL A 105 18.51 14.36 7.68
C VAL A 105 19.51 14.14 8.80
N SER A 106 19.10 13.69 9.99
CA SER A 106 20.03 13.42 11.10
C SER A 106 21.00 12.29 10.80
N LEU A 107 20.61 11.33 9.97
CA LEU A 107 21.49 10.26 9.46
C LEU A 107 22.43 10.72 8.34
N GLY A 108 22.31 11.97 7.88
CA GLY A 108 23.10 12.56 6.81
C GLY A 108 22.77 12.03 5.41
N LEU A 109 21.61 11.39 5.23
CA LEU A 109 21.16 10.84 3.94
C LEU A 109 20.44 11.89 3.10
N LEU A 110 19.79 12.85 3.77
CA LEU A 110 19.13 13.98 3.15
C LEU A 110 19.71 15.30 3.70
N GLU A 111 19.69 16.33 2.88
CA GLU A 111 19.86 17.71 3.30
C GLU A 111 18.50 18.42 3.29
N ARG A 112 18.28 19.30 4.26
CA ARG A 112 17.10 20.17 4.33
C ARG A 112 17.51 21.60 4.05
N ARG A 113 16.86 22.24 3.07
CA ARG A 113 17.03 23.66 2.76
C ARG A 113 15.72 24.41 2.96
N LYS A 114 15.79 25.61 3.52
CA LYS A 114 14.64 26.51 3.62
C LYS A 114 14.33 27.10 2.24
N ALA A 115 13.08 27.06 1.83
CA ALA A 115 12.58 27.65 0.58
C ALA A 115 11.35 28.50 0.90
N GLY A 116 11.57 29.80 1.14
CA GLY A 116 10.51 30.69 1.63
C GLY A 116 9.96 30.23 2.99
N THR A 117 8.67 29.90 3.03
CA THR A 117 7.95 29.39 4.21
C THR A 117 8.03 27.87 4.36
N SER A 118 8.47 27.15 3.33
CA SER A 118 8.54 25.69 3.32
C SER A 118 9.98 25.18 3.42
N SER A 119 10.14 23.86 3.47
CA SER A 119 11.43 23.18 3.42
C SER A 119 11.45 22.21 2.27
N VAL A 120 12.54 22.24 1.52
CA VAL A 120 12.83 21.27 0.47
C VAL A 120 13.94 20.33 0.93
N PHE A 121 13.87 19.10 0.45
CA PHE A 121 14.81 18.03 0.76
C PHE A 121 15.52 17.59 -0.51
N THR A 122 16.82 17.39 -0.40
CA THR A 122 17.67 16.84 -1.47
C THR A 122 18.43 15.64 -0.91
N VAL A 123 18.72 14.65 -1.74
CA VAL A 123 19.61 13.56 -1.35
C VAL A 123 21.06 14.05 -1.25
N THR A 124 21.79 13.64 -0.21
CA THR A 124 23.22 13.91 -0.06
C THR A 124 24.05 12.89 -0.84
N GLU A 125 25.37 13.10 -0.93
CA GLU A 125 26.27 12.09 -1.52
C GLU A 125 26.21 10.75 -0.77
N LYS A 126 26.14 10.79 0.57
CA LYS A 126 25.92 9.59 1.39
C LYS A 126 24.59 8.92 1.02
N GLY A 127 23.51 9.68 0.88
CA GLY A 127 22.21 9.16 0.48
C GLY A 127 22.21 8.53 -0.91
N ARG A 128 22.96 9.10 -1.86
CA ARG A 128 23.17 8.54 -3.21
C ARG A 128 23.86 7.19 -3.12
N ALA A 129 25.00 7.11 -2.45
CA ALA A 129 25.75 5.87 -2.27
C ALA A 129 24.89 4.76 -1.64
N VAL A 130 24.09 5.08 -0.62
CA VAL A 130 23.15 4.15 0.01
C VAL A 130 22.10 3.65 -0.98
N THR A 131 21.46 4.56 -1.71
CA THR A 131 20.39 4.20 -2.64
C THR A 131 20.91 3.52 -3.91
N ASP A 132 22.15 3.77 -4.32
CA ASP A 132 22.83 3.07 -5.42
C ASP A 132 23.14 1.62 -5.05
N ARG A 133 23.68 1.37 -3.84
CA ARG A 133 23.87 -0.01 -3.34
C ARG A 133 22.56 -0.77 -3.25
N TYR A 134 21.50 -0.13 -2.75
CA TYR A 134 20.16 -0.70 -2.76
C TYR A 134 19.70 -1.05 -4.18
N ALA A 135 19.89 -0.14 -5.14
CA ALA A 135 19.49 -0.36 -6.53
C ALA A 135 20.30 -1.49 -7.20
N GLN A 136 21.57 -1.64 -6.85
CA GLN A 136 22.41 -2.77 -7.28
C GLN A 136 21.85 -4.10 -6.77
N LEU A 137 21.63 -4.24 -5.45
CA LEU A 137 21.07 -5.47 -4.87
C LEU A 137 19.70 -5.79 -5.47
N ARG A 138 18.82 -4.78 -5.61
CA ARG A 138 17.52 -4.96 -6.27
C ARG A 138 17.66 -5.48 -7.70
N ARG A 139 18.68 -5.02 -8.44
CA ARG A 139 18.93 -5.48 -9.81
C ARG A 139 19.31 -6.96 -9.83
N GLU A 140 20.21 -7.34 -8.94
CA GLU A 140 20.78 -8.70 -8.85
C GLU A 140 19.77 -9.73 -8.32
N THR A 141 18.86 -9.34 -7.42
CA THR A 141 17.96 -10.29 -6.73
C THR A 141 16.52 -10.28 -7.23
N LEU A 142 16.02 -9.15 -7.75
CA LEU A 142 14.61 -8.99 -8.12
C LEU A 142 14.43 -8.72 -9.60
N VAL A 143 15.19 -7.77 -10.16
CA VAL A 143 15.01 -7.39 -11.57
C VAL A 143 15.44 -8.52 -12.50
N SER A 144 16.59 -9.13 -12.26
CA SER A 144 17.08 -10.30 -13.00
C SER A 144 16.04 -11.42 -13.09
N ASN A 145 15.46 -11.81 -11.95
CA ASN A 145 14.42 -12.85 -11.88
C ASN A 145 13.15 -12.48 -12.64
N LEU A 146 12.81 -11.19 -12.74
CA LEU A 146 11.65 -10.73 -13.50
C LEU A 146 11.92 -10.69 -15.01
N GLU A 147 13.14 -10.38 -15.44
CA GLU A 147 13.54 -10.31 -16.85
C GLU A 147 13.44 -11.68 -17.56
N GLU A 148 13.51 -12.78 -16.80
CA GLU A 148 13.30 -14.14 -17.31
C GLU A 148 11.84 -14.44 -17.69
N LEU A 149 10.89 -13.61 -17.26
CA LEU A 149 9.46 -13.80 -17.52
C LEU A 149 9.02 -13.14 -18.83
N SER A 150 8.30 -13.89 -19.67
CA SER A 150 7.78 -13.37 -20.94
C SER A 150 6.78 -12.22 -20.75
N ASP A 151 6.95 -11.18 -21.57
CA ASP A 151 6.10 -9.98 -21.62
C ASP A 151 5.92 -9.25 -20.28
N ILE A 152 6.85 -9.43 -19.34
CA ILE A 152 6.73 -8.90 -17.98
C ILE A 152 6.50 -7.39 -17.95
N THR A 153 7.21 -6.62 -18.77
CA THR A 153 7.07 -5.17 -18.83
C THR A 153 5.67 -4.73 -19.25
N THR A 154 5.06 -5.44 -20.20
CA THR A 154 3.67 -5.15 -20.64
C THR A 154 2.69 -5.51 -19.52
N LYS A 155 2.82 -6.69 -18.91
CA LYS A 155 1.99 -7.12 -17.78
C LYS A 155 2.07 -6.13 -16.61
N MET A 156 3.27 -5.67 -16.27
CA MET A 156 3.47 -4.66 -15.21
C MET A 156 2.81 -3.32 -15.56
N ARG A 157 2.89 -2.85 -16.81
CA ARG A 157 2.19 -1.62 -17.22
C ARG A 157 0.67 -1.74 -17.10
N HIS A 158 0.10 -2.89 -17.46
CA HIS A 158 -1.33 -3.13 -17.27
C HIS A 158 -1.70 -3.16 -15.79
N ALA A 159 -0.96 -3.91 -14.97
CA ALA A 159 -1.18 -3.95 -13.52
C ALA A 159 -1.09 -2.55 -12.88
N SER A 160 -0.09 -1.73 -13.24
CA SER A 160 0.04 -0.35 -12.75
C SER A 160 -1.17 0.51 -13.08
N ARG A 161 -1.73 0.40 -14.30
CA ARG A 161 -2.94 1.15 -14.67
C ARG A 161 -4.16 0.69 -13.87
N SER A 162 -4.33 -0.62 -13.70
CA SER A 162 -5.42 -1.18 -12.89
C SER A 162 -5.33 -0.71 -11.43
N MET A 163 -4.13 -0.71 -10.84
CA MET A 163 -3.92 -0.20 -9.48
C MET A 163 -4.27 1.28 -9.38
N GLN A 164 -3.85 2.12 -10.33
CA GLN A 164 -4.18 3.56 -10.33
C GLN A 164 -5.68 3.83 -10.40
N VAL A 165 -6.41 3.08 -11.24
CA VAL A 165 -7.87 3.16 -11.31
C VAL A 165 -8.49 2.79 -9.97
N LEU A 166 -8.08 1.67 -9.38
CA LEU A 166 -8.60 1.21 -8.09
C LEU A 166 -8.29 2.18 -6.95
N THR A 167 -7.09 2.77 -6.90
CA THR A 167 -6.77 3.82 -5.92
C THR A 167 -7.78 4.96 -5.98
N GLY A 168 -8.09 5.46 -7.18
CA GLY A 168 -9.09 6.53 -7.35
C GLY A 168 -10.50 6.10 -6.93
N LEU A 169 -10.89 4.86 -7.22
CA LEU A 169 -12.19 4.30 -6.83
C LEU A 169 -12.29 4.15 -5.30
N TYR A 170 -11.25 3.67 -4.62
CA TYR A 170 -11.24 3.55 -3.15
C TYR A 170 -11.34 4.91 -2.47
N GLU A 171 -10.65 5.92 -2.99
CA GLU A 171 -10.73 7.28 -2.46
C GLU A 171 -12.12 7.90 -2.68
N ALA A 172 -12.74 7.66 -3.84
CA ALA A 172 -14.10 8.09 -4.12
C ALA A 172 -15.11 7.41 -3.18
N ALA A 173 -15.03 6.09 -3.04
CA ALA A 173 -15.87 5.32 -2.12
C ALA A 173 -15.67 5.79 -0.67
N SER A 174 -14.44 6.03 -0.23
CA SER A 174 -14.15 6.51 1.14
C SER A 174 -14.82 7.87 1.43
N ARG A 175 -14.82 8.78 0.46
CA ARG A 175 -15.51 10.08 0.59
C ARG A 175 -17.02 9.93 0.65
N GLU A 176 -17.59 9.05 -0.16
CA GLU A 176 -19.02 8.73 -0.10
C GLU A 176 -19.41 8.15 1.25
N LEU A 177 -18.66 7.16 1.74
CA LEU A 177 -18.85 6.53 3.05
C LEU A 177 -18.82 7.54 4.20
N ALA A 178 -17.99 8.58 4.12
CA ALA A 178 -17.93 9.63 5.14
C ALA A 178 -19.24 10.45 5.28
N THR A 179 -20.14 10.38 4.30
CA THR A 179 -21.44 11.08 4.30
C THR A 179 -22.61 10.21 4.74
N ILE A 180 -22.39 8.91 4.86
CA ILE A 180 -23.46 7.94 5.11
C ILE A 180 -23.86 7.95 6.59
N ASN A 181 -25.17 8.04 6.85
CA ASN A 181 -25.73 7.81 8.18
C ASN A 181 -25.95 6.29 8.39
N THR A 182 -24.97 5.64 9.01
CA THR A 182 -24.98 4.19 9.23
C THR A 182 -26.15 3.73 10.11
N ALA A 183 -26.67 4.58 11.01
CA ALA A 183 -27.81 4.25 11.86
C ALA A 183 -29.13 4.15 11.09
N VAL A 184 -29.20 4.70 9.87
CA VAL A 184 -30.36 4.56 8.98
C VAL A 184 -30.20 3.35 8.07
N LEU A 185 -28.96 3.00 7.69
CA LEU A 185 -28.70 1.90 6.75
C LEU A 185 -28.70 0.52 7.38
N PHE A 186 -28.25 0.41 8.63
CA PHE A 186 -28.08 -0.89 9.28
C PHE A 186 -28.81 -0.91 10.62
N GLU A 187 -29.41 -2.06 10.94
CA GLU A 187 -29.79 -2.36 12.31
C GLU A 187 -28.52 -2.40 13.19
N PRO A 188 -28.58 -1.86 14.43
CA PRO A 188 -27.44 -1.95 15.34
C PRO A 188 -27.04 -3.40 15.56
N LEU A 189 -25.74 -3.69 15.49
CA LEU A 189 -25.23 -5.01 15.85
C LEU A 189 -25.64 -5.35 17.28
N GLU A 190 -26.23 -6.53 17.49
CA GLU A 190 -26.59 -6.99 18.83
C GLU A 190 -25.33 -7.02 19.70
N ASN A 191 -25.25 -6.12 20.69
CA ASN A 191 -24.21 -6.18 21.70
C ASN A 191 -24.49 -7.40 22.58
N GLY A 192 -23.85 -8.53 22.25
CA GLY A 192 -23.89 -9.75 23.04
C GLY A 192 -23.78 -9.42 24.53
N SER A 193 -24.81 -9.82 25.28
CA SER A 193 -24.98 -9.54 26.70
C SER A 193 -23.66 -9.59 27.46
N ARG A 194 -23.34 -8.51 28.19
CA ARG A 194 -22.37 -8.58 29.29
C ARG A 194 -22.96 -9.51 30.36
N SER A 195 -22.76 -10.81 30.20
CA SER A 195 -22.92 -11.79 31.27
C SER A 195 -21.82 -11.55 32.30
N ARG A 196 -22.04 -10.58 33.20
CA ARG A 196 -21.31 -10.50 34.46
C ARG A 196 -22.06 -11.30 35.51
N ARG A 197 -21.74 -12.59 35.52
CA ARG A 197 -21.77 -13.45 36.71
C ARG A 197 -21.09 -12.70 37.86
N SER A 198 -21.83 -12.42 38.92
CA SER A 198 -21.28 -12.13 40.26
C SER A 198 -22.08 -12.90 41.30
N THR A 199 -21.87 -14.21 41.32
CA THR A 199 -21.94 -15.00 42.55
C THR A 199 -20.59 -14.86 43.27
N LYS A 200 -20.56 -14.07 44.35
CA LYS A 200 -19.64 -14.23 45.48
C LYS A 200 -20.29 -13.51 46.69
N ARG A 201 -20.95 -14.24 47.59
CA ARG A 201 -20.42 -14.64 48.91
C ARG A 201 -19.76 -13.49 49.68
N ALA A 202 -20.50 -12.95 50.65
CA ALA A 202 -20.05 -12.55 51.98
C ALA A 202 -21.22 -12.98 52.90
N SER A 203 -21.08 -13.92 53.83
CA SER A 203 -20.25 -13.85 55.04
C SER A 203 -20.59 -12.61 55.87
N ASP A 204 -21.75 -12.62 56.53
CA ASP A 204 -21.90 -12.61 58.00
C ASP A 204 -23.37 -12.92 58.37
#